data_AF-A0A6M3LZC1-F1
#
_entry.id   AF-A0A6M3LZC1-F1
#
_cell.length_a   1.000
_cell.length_b   1.000
_cell.length_c   1.000
_cell.angle_alpha   90.00
_cell.angle_beta   90.00
_cell.angle_gamma   90.00
#
_symmetry.space_group_name_H-M   'P 1'
#
loop_
_entity.id
_entity.type
_entity.pdbx_description
1 polymer ?
#
loop_
_entity_poly.entity_id
_entity_poly.type
_entity_poly.pdbx_seq_one_letter_code
_entity_poly.pdbx_strand_id
1 'polypeptide(L)'
;MLTKKDYESAIQVQDACNLSGVVSSFSEVLPRIWDEVRSNGKGTTEVNQHPISKLYADKIVDLARVRDFDSFSVAYKECRRRAE
;
A
#
# COMPACT_ATOMS: atom_id res chain seq x y z
N MET A 1 6.39 -14.86 -9.51
CA MET A 1 6.88 -15.29 -8.18
C MET A 1 7.63 -14.15 -7.53
N LEU A 2 7.49 -13.98 -6.21
CA LEU A 2 8.24 -13.01 -5.42
C LEU A 2 9.72 -13.38 -5.35
N THR A 3 10.56 -12.36 -5.23
CA THR A 3 12.02 -12.48 -5.16
C THR A 3 12.55 -11.73 -3.95
N LYS A 4 13.80 -11.99 -3.56
CA LYS A 4 14.51 -11.24 -2.50
C LYS A 4 14.41 -9.72 -2.71
N LYS A 5 14.53 -9.27 -3.96
CA LYS A 5 14.45 -7.86 -4.33
C LYS A 5 13.10 -7.23 -3.96
N ASP A 6 12.00 -7.97 -4.07
CA ASP A 6 10.67 -7.46 -3.72
C ASP A 6 10.58 -7.14 -2.22
N TYR A 7 11.20 -7.98 -1.37
CA TYR A 7 11.28 -7.74 0.07
C TYR A 7 12.24 -6.60 0.41
N GLU A 8 13.38 -6.50 -0.27
CA GLU A 8 14.33 -5.39 -0.11
C GLU A 8 13.69 -4.04 -0.50
N SER A 9 12.96 -4.00 -1.61
CA SER A 9 12.19 -2.81 -2.02
C SER A 9 11.14 -2.42 -0.97
N ALA A 10 10.46 -3.40 -0.37
CA ALA A 10 9.47 -3.13 0.69
C ALA A 10 10.10 -2.52 1.95
N ILE A 11 11.36 -2.84 2.25
CA ILE A 11 12.11 -2.18 3.34
C ILE A 11 12.50 -0.77 2.92
N GLN A 12 13.09 -0.61 1.73
CA GLN A 12 13.57 0.69 1.22
C GLN A 12 12.45 1.72 1.03
N VAL A 13 11.20 1.28 0.81
CA VAL A 13 10.06 2.19 0.65
C VAL A 13 9.84 3.07 1.89
N GLN A 14 10.28 2.63 3.07
CA GLN A 14 10.11 3.39 4.31
C GLN A 14 10.84 4.75 4.28
N ASP A 15 11.92 4.85 3.50
CA ASP A 15 12.71 6.07 3.33
C ASP A 15 12.18 6.98 2.21
N ALA A 16 11.14 6.57 1.49
CA ALA A 16 10.56 7.38 0.41
C ALA A 16 9.87 8.64 0.94
N CYS A 17 9.85 9.71 0.13
CA CYS A 17 9.14 10.96 0.45
C CYS A 17 8.01 11.30 -0.53
N ASN A 18 7.77 10.45 -1.54
CA ASN A 18 6.82 10.69 -2.63
C ASN A 18 5.68 9.67 -2.64
N LEU A 19 4.47 10.10 -2.29
CA LEU A 19 3.33 9.19 -2.21
C LEU A 19 3.06 8.47 -3.54
N SER A 20 3.15 9.18 -4.66
CA SER A 20 2.95 8.59 -6.00
C SER A 20 3.98 7.51 -6.32
N GLY A 21 5.26 7.72 -5.98
CA GLY A 21 6.32 6.73 -6.20
C GLY A 21 6.08 5.45 -5.40
N VAL A 22 5.66 5.58 -4.14
CA VAL A 22 5.28 4.46 -3.28
C VAL A 22 4.11 3.66 -3.87
N VAL A 23 3.06 4.35 -4.32
CA VAL A 23 1.87 3.70 -4.91
C VAL A 23 2.21 2.99 -6.22
N SER A 24 2.98 3.64 -7.11
CA SER A 24 3.43 3.02 -8.36
C SER A 24 4.26 1.76 -8.10
N SER A 25 5.24 1.83 -7.20
CA SER A 25 6.07 0.68 -6.85
C SER A 25 5.27 -0.44 -6.20
N PHE A 26 4.27 -0.11 -5.37
CA PHE A 26 3.38 -1.12 -4.80
C PHE A 26 2.56 -1.83 -5.90
N SER A 27 2.03 -1.07 -6.86
CA SER A 27 1.25 -1.62 -7.98
C SER A 27 2.04 -2.61 -8.84
N GLU A 28 3.37 -2.45 -8.93
CA GLU A 28 4.24 -3.36 -9.68
C GLU A 28 4.47 -4.71 -8.98
N VAL A 29 4.51 -4.72 -7.63
CA VAL A 29 4.74 -5.96 -6.84
C VAL A 29 3.45 -6.70 -6.52
N LEU A 30 2.32 -5.99 -6.45
CA LEU A 30 1.03 -6.57 -6.02
C LEU A 30 0.57 -7.79 -6.83
N PRO A 31 0.75 -7.87 -8.18
CA PRO A 31 0.44 -9.09 -8.94
C PRO A 31 1.26 -10.30 -8.50
N ARG A 32 2.55 -10.10 -8.15
CA ARG A 32 3.43 -11.19 -7.69
C ARG A 32 2.98 -11.73 -6.32
N ILE A 33 2.49 -10.85 -5.44
CA ILE A 33 1.89 -11.25 -4.16
C ILE A 33 0.63 -12.08 -4.43
N TRP A 34 -0.23 -11.64 -5.35
CA TRP A 34 -1.42 -12.38 -5.73
C TRP A 34 -1.10 -13.78 -6.27
N ASP A 35 -0.08 -13.91 -7.14
CA ASP A 35 0.34 -15.20 -7.68
C ASP A 35 0.74 -16.18 -6.56
N GLU A 36 1.57 -15.73 -5.61
CA GLU A 36 2.00 -16.55 -4.48
C GLU A 36 0.83 -16.92 -3.57
N VAL A 37 -0.01 -15.95 -3.20
CA VAL A 37 -1.16 -16.19 -2.31
C VAL A 37 -2.15 -17.16 -2.94
N ARG A 38 -2.45 -17.02 -4.24
CA ARG A 38 -3.34 -17.93 -4.97
C ARG A 38 -2.76 -19.32 -5.15
N SER A 39 -1.45 -19.45 -5.36
CA SER A 39 -0.80 -20.78 -5.42
C SER A 39 -0.95 -21.57 -4.12
N ASN A 40 -1.20 -20.89 -3.01
CA ASN A 40 -1.46 -21.48 -1.70
C ASN A 40 -2.96 -21.65 -1.39
N GLY A 41 -3.85 -21.42 -2.36
CA GLY A 41 -5.31 -21.53 -2.18
C GLY A 41 -5.93 -20.44 -1.31
N LYS A 42 -5.25 -19.29 -1.16
CA LYS A 42 -5.66 -18.18 -0.29
C LYS A 42 -6.15 -16.97 -1.10
N GLY A 43 -6.60 -15.92 -0.42
CA GLY A 43 -7.32 -14.81 -1.04
C GLY A 43 -6.92 -13.42 -0.58
N THR A 44 -7.84 -12.47 -0.73
CA THR A 44 -7.64 -11.05 -0.47
C THR A 44 -7.12 -10.76 0.94
N THR A 45 -7.60 -11.50 1.95
CA THR A 45 -7.16 -11.32 3.33
C THR A 45 -5.66 -11.52 3.46
N GLU A 46 -5.10 -12.55 2.84
CA GLU A 46 -3.67 -12.83 2.90
C GLU A 46 -2.84 -11.89 2.04
N VAL A 47 -3.37 -11.42 0.91
CA VAL A 47 -2.72 -10.34 0.14
C VAL A 47 -2.62 -9.08 1.00
N ASN A 48 -3.69 -8.71 1.70
CA ASN A 48 -3.72 -7.53 2.57
C ASN A 48 -2.80 -7.69 3.79
N GLN A 49 -2.67 -8.92 4.31
CA GLN A 49 -1.84 -9.21 5.47
C GLN A 49 -0.39 -9.56 5.11
N HIS A 50 -0.05 -9.64 3.82
CA HIS A 50 1.29 -9.95 3.34
C HIS A 50 2.31 -8.91 3.87
N PRO A 51 3.51 -9.32 4.32
CA PRO A 51 4.50 -8.39 4.88
C PRO A 51 4.84 -7.21 3.95
N ILE A 52 5.00 -7.49 2.66
CA ILE A 52 5.22 -6.44 1.64
C ILE A 52 4.05 -5.45 1.62
N SER A 53 2.80 -5.92 1.53
CA SER A 53 1.62 -5.07 1.53
C SER A 53 1.53 -4.20 2.78
N LYS A 54 1.87 -4.74 3.95
CA LYS A 54 1.88 -3.98 5.21
C LYS A 54 2.90 -2.84 5.20
N LEU A 55 4.13 -3.07 4.71
CA LEU A 55 5.15 -2.03 4.65
C LEU A 55 4.78 -0.92 3.66
N TYR A 56 4.28 -1.27 2.47
CA TYR A 56 3.79 -0.25 1.52
C TYR A 56 2.60 0.53 2.09
N ALA A 57 1.64 -0.15 2.72
CA ALA A 57 0.48 0.49 3.32
C ALA A 57 0.86 1.41 4.49
N ASP A 58 1.81 1.01 5.34
CA ASP A 58 2.31 1.85 6.44
C ASP A 58 2.92 3.13 5.90
N LYS A 59 3.72 3.04 4.83
CA LYS A 59 4.31 4.22 4.22
C LYS A 59 3.29 5.14 3.54
N ILE A 60 2.29 4.56 2.87
CA ILE A 60 1.16 5.33 2.31
C ILE A 60 0.45 6.10 3.43
N VAL A 61 0.21 5.45 4.57
CA VAL A 61 -0.43 6.08 5.73
C VAL A 61 0.41 7.22 6.31
N ASP A 62 1.73 7.05 6.42
CA ASP A 62 2.66 8.11 6.86
C ASP A 62 2.63 9.31 5.93
N LEU A 63 2.83 9.09 4.62
CA LEU A 63 2.90 10.17 3.63
C LEU A 63 1.55 10.88 3.41
N ALA A 64 0.43 10.14 3.48
CA ALA A 64 -0.90 10.71 3.37
C ALA A 64 -1.42 11.29 4.70
N ARG A 65 -0.65 11.21 5.79
CA ARG A 65 -0.99 11.77 7.11
C ARG A 65 -2.34 11.28 7.65
N VAL A 66 -2.73 10.05 7.32
CA VAL A 66 -4.08 9.52 7.60
C VAL A 66 -4.29 9.22 9.09
N ARG A 67 -3.22 9.16 9.88
CA ARG A 67 -3.27 9.01 11.35
C ARG A 67 -3.49 10.34 12.08
N ASP A 68 -3.44 11.47 11.39
CA ASP A 68 -3.68 12.78 12.00
C ASP A 68 -5.17 12.94 12.29
N PHE A 69 -5.50 13.48 13.47
CA PHE A 69 -6.88 13.78 13.85
C PHE A 69 -7.56 14.64 12.77
N ASP A 70 -8.81 14.31 12.45
CA ASP A 70 -9.65 14.96 11.44
C ASP A 70 -9.22 14.86 9.96
N SER A 71 -8.01 14.37 9.65
CA SER A 71 -7.49 14.26 8.27
C SER A 71 -8.46 13.55 7.31
N PHE A 72 -8.99 12.40 7.73
CA PHE A 72 -9.97 11.64 6.96
C PHE A 72 -11.29 12.41 6.76
N SER A 73 -11.84 13.00 7.83
CA SER A 73 -13.14 13.68 7.78
C SER A 73 -13.10 14.89 6.84
N VAL A 74 -12.02 15.67 6.89
CA VAL A 74 -11.79 16.81 5.99
C VAL A 74 -11.66 16.35 4.54
N ALA A 75 -10.81 15.35 4.28
CA ALA A 75 -10.62 14.80 2.93
C ALA A 75 -11.93 14.25 2.35
N TYR A 76 -12.70 13.51 3.17
CA TYR A 76 -13.97 12.92 2.75
C TYR A 76 -15.01 13.98 2.38
N LYS A 77 -15.19 15.01 3.22
CA LYS A 77 -16.12 16.12 2.95
C LYS A 77 -15.76 16.85 1.67
N GLU A 78 -14.47 17.15 1.46
CA GLU A 78 -14.03 17.86 0.26
C GLU A 78 -14.24 17.04 -1.01
N CYS A 79 -13.92 15.74 -1.00
CA CYS A 79 -14.19 14.86 -2.14
C CYS A 79 -15.69 14.78 -2.44
N ARG A 80 -16.54 14.61 -1.40
CA ARG A 80 -18.00 14.56 -1.58
C ARG A 80 -18.54 15.87 -2.19
N ARG A 81 -18.11 17.02 -1.67
CA ARG A 81 -18.53 18.35 -2.14
C ARG A 81 -18.20 18.58 -3.63
N ARG A 82 -17.15 17.98 -4.17
CA ARG A 82 -16.75 18.11 -5.59
C ARG A 82 -17.40 17.07 -6.51
N ALA A 83 -17.97 16.01 -5.95
CA ALA A 83 -18.62 14.94 -6.69
C ALA A 83 -20.13 15.20 -6.91
N GLU A 84 -20.69 16.18 -6.18
CA GLU A 84 -22.05 16.72 -6.34
C GLU A 84 -22.06 17.87 -7.34
#